data_AF-A0A6N8FCC8-F1
#
_entry.id   AF-A0A6N8FCC8-F1
#
_cell.length_a   1.000
_cell.length_b   1.000
_cell.length_c   1.000
_cell.angle_alpha   90.00
_cell.angle_beta   90.00
_cell.angle_gamma   90.00
#
_symmetry.space_group_name_H-M   'P 1'
#
loop_
_entity.id
_entity.type
_entity.pdbx_description
1 polymer ?
#
loop_
_entity_poly.entity_id
_entity_poly.type
_entity_poly.pdbx_seq_one_letter_code
_entity_poly.pdbx_strand_id
1 'polypeptide(L)'
;MESPIKSLKIVLISLLFLTALGIIIGGNVGMEINKQKIDNIDNNPIYVELSEKVKSGELEVNEELGLILVEGIREAHIDAGNYLDSIFEVFIYVGLFLSFLIVMLAFVTWHLYKKRSAKST
;
A
#
# COMPACT_ATOMS: atom_id res chain seq x y z
N MET A 1 23.60 29.06 -21.70
CA MET A 1 22.34 29.14 -20.92
C MET A 1 21.38 28.08 -21.44
N GLU A 2 21.04 27.07 -20.63
CA GLU A 2 19.95 26.18 -20.99
C GLU A 2 18.62 26.96 -21.00
N SER A 3 17.77 26.67 -21.99
CA SER A 3 16.45 27.31 -22.08
C SER A 3 15.64 27.01 -20.81
N PRO A 4 14.98 28.00 -20.18
CA PRO A 4 14.15 27.79 -18.98
C PRO A 4 13.06 26.72 -19.19
N ILE A 5 12.62 26.52 -20.44
CA ILE A 5 11.64 25.49 -20.82
C ILE A 5 12.22 24.06 -20.69
N LYS A 6 13.54 23.87 -20.91
CA LYS A 6 14.19 22.56 -20.72
C LYS A 6 14.32 22.21 -19.24
N SER A 7 14.72 23.18 -18.43
CA SER A 7 14.83 23.02 -16.98
C SER A 7 13.48 22.67 -16.34
N LEU A 8 12.41 23.37 -16.73
CA LEU A 8 11.05 23.09 -16.23
C LEU A 8 10.56 21.65 -16.52
N LYS A 9 10.86 21.12 -17.72
CA LYS A 9 10.47 19.75 -18.10
C LYS A 9 11.18 18.68 -17.27
N ILE A 10 12.46 18.89 -16.98
CA ILE A 10 13.25 17.97 -16.15
C ILE A 10 12.68 17.96 -14.73
N VAL A 11 12.40 19.13 -14.17
CA VAL A 11 11.79 19.25 -12.83
C VAL A 11 10.44 18.53 -12.77
N LEU A 12 9.57 18.70 -13.77
CA LEU A 12 8.27 18.02 -13.83
C LEU A 12 8.41 16.50 -13.92
N ILE A 13 9.32 15.98 -14.75
CA ILE A 13 9.53 14.53 -14.88
C ILE A 13 10.06 13.94 -13.57
N SER A 14 11.02 14.62 -12.93
CA SER A 14 11.55 14.19 -11.63
C SER A 14 10.47 14.21 -10.55
N LEU A 15 9.60 15.23 -10.53
CA LEU A 15 8.50 15.32 -9.57
C LEU A 15 7.51 14.15 -9.76
N LEU A 16 7.11 13.87 -10.99
CA LEU A 16 6.22 12.75 -11.31
C LEU A 16 6.82 11.40 -10.91
N PHE A 17 8.13 11.22 -11.13
CA PHE A 17 8.83 10.00 -10.74
C PHE A 17 8.90 9.84 -9.22
N LEU A 18 9.18 10.93 -8.48
CA LEU A 18 9.16 10.94 -7.03
C LEU A 18 7.75 10.64 -6.46
N THR A 19 6.69 11.17 -7.08
CA THR A 19 5.32 10.84 -6.69
C THR A 19 5.02 9.35 -6.88
N ALA A 20 5.42 8.76 -8.03
CA ALA A 20 5.23 7.34 -8.28
C ALA A 20 5.97 6.46 -7.25
N LEU A 21 7.20 6.82 -6.91
CA LEU A 21 7.95 6.17 -5.83
C LEU A 21 7.28 6.34 -4.46
N GLY A 22 6.78 7.53 -4.15
CA GLY A 22 6.05 7.80 -2.91
C GLY A 22 4.80 6.93 -2.75
N ILE A 23 4.07 6.69 -3.84
CA ILE A 23 2.91 5.77 -3.85
C ILE A 23 3.37 4.33 -3.56
N ILE A 24 4.44 3.85 -4.19
CA ILE A 24 4.98 2.50 -3.96
C ILE A 24 5.42 2.34 -2.50
N ILE A 25 6.19 3.30 -1.98
CA ILE A 25 6.67 3.27 -0.59
C ILE A 25 5.48 3.32 0.38
N GLY A 26 4.51 4.21 0.13
CA GLY A 26 3.30 4.33 0.94
C GLY A 26 2.48 3.05 0.96
N GLY A 27 2.34 2.35 -0.18
CA GLY A 27 1.69 1.05 -0.25
C GLY A 27 2.41 -0.01 0.59
N ASN A 28 3.73 -0.15 0.45
CA ASN A 28 4.52 -1.12 1.23
C ASN A 28 4.47 -0.85 2.74
N VAL A 29 4.63 0.41 3.15
CA VAL A 29 4.53 0.81 4.57
C VAL A 29 3.11 0.58 5.10
N GLY A 30 2.09 0.86 4.27
CA GLY A 30 0.69 0.59 4.61
C GLY A 30 0.42 -0.88 4.88
N MET A 31 0.91 -1.78 4.01
CA MET A 31 0.82 -3.24 4.22
C MET A 31 1.50 -3.69 5.50
N GLU A 32 2.72 -3.21 5.77
CA GLU A 32 3.46 -3.59 6.97
C GLU A 32 2.74 -3.14 8.26
N ILE A 33 2.23 -1.90 8.29
CA ILE A 33 1.44 -1.41 9.42
C ILE A 33 0.14 -2.20 9.58
N ASN A 34 -0.51 -2.58 8.47
CA ASN A 34 -1.74 -3.35 8.49
C ASN A 34 -1.50 -4.76 9.04
N LYS A 35 -0.43 -5.42 8.60
CA LYS A 35 0.00 -6.72 9.13
C LYS A 35 0.25 -6.66 10.64
N GLN A 36 0.97 -5.63 11.11
CA GLN A 36 1.16 -5.42 12.56
C GLN A 36 -0.16 -5.22 13.31
N LYS A 37 -1.15 -4.56 12.70
CA LYS A 37 -2.48 -4.42 13.32
C LYS A 37 -3.22 -5.75 13.40
N ILE A 38 -3.18 -6.58 12.35
CA ILE A 38 -3.80 -7.90 12.35
C ILE A 38 -3.12 -8.81 13.40
N ASP A 39 -1.79 -8.85 13.42
CA ASP A 39 -1.02 -9.62 14.41
C ASP A 39 -1.33 -9.17 15.85
N ASN A 40 -1.57 -7.87 16.06
CA ASN A 40 -1.97 -7.33 17.35
C ASN A 40 -3.39 -7.72 17.77
N ILE A 41 -4.29 -8.04 16.83
CA ILE A 41 -5.65 -8.49 17.14
C ILE A 41 -5.63 -9.92 17.66
N ASP A 42 -4.82 -10.79 17.06
CA ASP A 42 -4.63 -12.17 17.54
C ASP A 42 -4.02 -12.22 18.96
N ASN A 43 -3.20 -11.23 19.31
CA ASN A 43 -2.58 -11.12 20.63
C ASN A 43 -3.28 -10.12 21.56
N ASN A 44 -4.46 -9.64 21.18
CA ASN A 44 -5.11 -8.58 21.93
C ASN A 44 -5.62 -9.12 23.27
N PRO A 45 -5.16 -8.56 24.40
CA PRO A 45 -5.45 -9.07 25.73
C PRO A 45 -6.94 -9.07 26.05
N ILE A 46 -7.74 -8.19 25.43
CA ILE A 46 -9.19 -8.13 25.62
C ILE A 46 -9.87 -9.36 25.01
N TYR A 47 -9.44 -9.81 23.82
CA TYR A 47 -10.01 -11.00 23.18
C TYR A 47 -9.61 -12.28 23.93
N VAL A 48 -8.36 -12.34 24.40
CA VAL A 48 -7.88 -13.44 25.25
C VAL A 48 -8.67 -13.49 26.56
N GLU A 49 -8.79 -12.35 27.25
CA GLU A 49 -9.54 -12.23 28.50
C GLU A 49 -11.03 -12.54 28.31
N LEU A 50 -11.67 -12.04 27.25
CA LEU A 50 -13.06 -12.35 26.93
C LEU A 50 -13.26 -13.85 26.66
N SER A 51 -12.41 -14.46 25.85
CA SER A 51 -12.45 -15.91 25.59
C SER A 51 -12.30 -16.71 26.88
N GLU A 52 -11.37 -16.33 27.76
CA GLU A 52 -11.17 -16.99 29.05
C GLU A 52 -12.40 -16.84 29.97
N LYS A 53 -12.98 -15.65 30.05
CA LYS A 53 -14.18 -15.38 30.86
C LYS A 53 -15.45 -16.05 30.34
N VAL A 54 -15.57 -16.26 29.02
CA VAL A 54 -16.66 -17.06 28.47
C VAL A 54 -16.47 -18.53 28.88
N LYS A 55 -15.26 -19.09 28.73
CA LYS A 55 -14.95 -20.49 29.11
C LYS A 55 -15.04 -20.78 30.60
N SER A 56 -14.78 -19.78 31.45
CA SER A 56 -14.92 -19.94 32.90
C SER A 56 -16.37 -19.82 33.38
N GLY A 57 -17.29 -19.41 32.50
CA GLY A 57 -18.69 -19.15 32.84
C GLY A 57 -18.89 -17.87 33.67
N GLU A 58 -17.87 -17.01 33.78
CA GLU A 58 -17.99 -15.70 34.45
C GLU A 58 -18.88 -14.74 33.67
N LEU A 59 -18.99 -14.92 32.36
CA LEU A 59 -19.95 -14.22 31.52
C LEU A 59 -21.26 -15.00 31.53
N GLU A 60 -22.35 -14.38 32.01
CA GLU A 60 -23.73 -14.90 31.96
C GLU A 60 -24.30 -14.93 30.52
N VAL A 61 -23.48 -15.33 29.56
CA VAL A 61 -23.82 -15.49 28.15
C VAL A 61 -23.75 -16.99 27.88
N ASN A 62 -24.64 -17.51 27.03
CA ASN A 62 -24.51 -18.88 26.55
C ASN A 62 -23.08 -19.06 25.99
N GLU A 63 -22.34 -20.03 26.53
CA GLU A 63 -20.91 -20.25 26.29
C GLU A 63 -20.59 -20.34 24.78
N GLU A 64 -21.44 -21.04 24.03
CA GLU A 64 -21.31 -21.21 22.58
C GLU A 64 -21.55 -19.89 21.84
N LEU A 65 -22.55 -19.11 22.27
CA LEU A 65 -22.88 -17.82 21.67
C LEU A 65 -21.80 -16.76 21.95
N GLY A 66 -21.22 -16.77 23.16
CA GLY A 66 -20.15 -15.88 23.56
C GLY A 66 -18.86 -16.13 22.78
N LEU A 67 -18.49 -17.40 22.60
CA LEU A 67 -17.32 -17.77 21.78
C LEU A 67 -17.51 -17.43 20.30
N ILE A 68 -18.71 -17.68 19.74
CA ILE A 68 -19.04 -17.30 18.36
C ILE A 68 -18.94 -15.78 18.15
N LEU A 69 -19.39 -14.98 19.12
CA LEU A 69 -19.27 -13.53 19.05
C LEU A 69 -17.82 -13.05 19.06
N VAL A 70 -16.98 -13.61 19.94
CA VAL A 70 -15.55 -13.28 20.03
C VAL A 70 -14.83 -13.65 18.74
N GLU A 71 -15.07 -14.85 18.22
CA GLU A 71 -14.47 -15.31 16.96
C GLU A 71 -14.97 -14.49 15.76
N GLY A 72 -16.27 -14.18 15.69
CA GLY A 72 -16.84 -13.38 14.61
C GLY A 72 -16.30 -11.95 14.56
N ILE A 73 -16.05 -11.33 15.72
CA ILE A 73 -15.42 -10.00 15.76
C ILE A 73 -13.96 -10.08 15.28
N ARG A 74 -13.23 -11.13 15.67
CA ARG A 74 -11.85 -11.38 15.22
C ARG A 74 -11.80 -11.57 13.70
N GLU A 75 -12.64 -12.45 13.16
CA GLU A 75 -12.73 -12.71 11.71
C GLU A 75 -13.08 -11.43 10.93
N ALA A 76 -14.02 -10.62 11.42
CA ALA A 76 -14.38 -9.36 10.78
C ALA A 76 -13.21 -8.37 10.70
N HIS A 77 -12.35 -8.33 11.71
CA HIS A 77 -11.15 -7.49 11.67
C HIS A 77 -10.09 -8.03 10.71
N ILE A 78 -9.89 -9.36 10.67
CA ILE A 78 -8.97 -10.00 9.73
C ILE A 78 -9.43 -9.75 8.29
N ASP A 79 -10.72 -9.89 8.01
CA ASP A 79 -11.29 -9.65 6.68
C ASP A 79 -11.14 -8.18 6.25
N ALA A 80 -11.42 -7.24 7.16
CA ALA A 80 -11.15 -5.82 6.92
C ALA A 80 -9.66 -5.54 6.68
N GLY A 81 -8.77 -6.25 7.39
CA GLY A 81 -7.33 -6.22 7.18
C GLY A 81 -6.93 -6.70 5.78
N ASN A 82 -7.43 -7.85 5.34
CA ASN A 82 -7.17 -8.41 4.01
C ASN A 82 -7.67 -7.48 2.89
N TYR A 83 -8.82 -6.82 3.10
CA TYR A 83 -9.34 -5.82 2.18
C TYR A 83 -8.40 -4.61 2.08
N LEU A 84 -7.85 -4.13 3.20
CA LEU A 84 -6.85 -3.06 3.21
C LEU A 84 -5.55 -3.47 2.51
N ASP A 85 -5.07 -4.70 2.70
CA ASP A 85 -3.90 -5.22 1.99
C ASP A 85 -4.13 -5.19 0.48
N SER A 86 -5.32 -5.59 0.01
CA SER A 86 -5.69 -5.51 -1.41
C SER A 86 -5.64 -4.07 -1.93
N ILE A 87 -6.07 -3.08 -1.15
CA ILE A 87 -5.98 -1.66 -1.52
C ILE A 87 -4.52 -1.20 -1.63
N PHE A 88 -3.67 -1.56 -0.67
CA PHE A 88 -2.26 -1.19 -0.71
C PHE A 88 -1.52 -1.87 -1.87
N GLU A 89 -1.86 -3.12 -2.19
CA GLU A 89 -1.32 -3.82 -3.35
C GLU A 89 -1.68 -3.09 -4.65
N VAL A 90 -2.92 -2.62 -4.79
CA VAL A 90 -3.34 -1.78 -5.92
C VAL A 90 -2.52 -0.49 -6.00
N PHE A 91 -2.23 0.17 -4.88
CA PHE A 91 -1.36 1.36 -4.88
C PHE A 91 0.04 1.03 -5.39
N ILE A 92 0.63 -0.08 -4.95
CA ILE A 92 1.94 -0.53 -5.43
C ILE A 92 1.91 -0.75 -6.94
N TYR A 93 0.91 -1.47 -7.47
CA TYR A 93 0.79 -1.71 -8.91
C TYR A 93 0.58 -0.44 -9.72
N VAL A 94 -0.23 0.50 -9.23
CA VAL A 94 -0.42 1.81 -9.87
C VAL A 94 0.91 2.59 -9.90
N GLY A 95 1.64 2.62 -8.78
CA GLY A 95 2.94 3.27 -8.70
C GLY A 95 3.99 2.66 -9.64
N LEU A 96 4.05 1.32 -9.73
CA LEU A 96 4.92 0.61 -10.66
C LEU A 96 4.56 0.91 -12.12
N PHE A 97 3.27 0.91 -12.46
CA PHE A 97 2.79 1.24 -13.79
C PHE A 97 3.15 2.68 -14.20
N LEU A 98 2.93 3.65 -13.30
CA LEU A 98 3.31 5.04 -13.53
C LEU A 98 4.82 5.19 -13.74
N SER A 99 5.62 4.50 -12.92
CA SER A 99 7.08 4.50 -13.02
C SER A 99 7.55 3.96 -14.37
N PHE A 100 6.93 2.86 -14.84
CA PHE A 100 7.18 2.28 -16.16
C PHE A 100 6.86 3.26 -17.30
N LEU A 101 5.70 3.93 -17.25
CA LEU A 101 5.32 4.93 -18.25
C LEU A 101 6.31 6.11 -18.32
N ILE A 102 6.78 6.58 -17.16
CA ILE A 102 7.77 7.67 -17.09
C ILE A 102 9.09 7.25 -17.73
N VAL A 103 9.56 6.03 -17.44
CA VAL A 103 10.79 5.48 -18.05
C VAL A 103 10.64 5.33 -19.56
N MET A 104 9.51 4.83 -20.04
CA MET A 104 9.22 4.75 -21.48
C MET A 104 9.25 6.12 -22.15
N LEU A 105 8.60 7.13 -21.57
CA LEU A 105 8.59 8.50 -22.11
C LEU A 105 10.00 9.11 -22.13
N ALA A 106 10.78 8.89 -21.08
CA ALA A 106 12.18 9.33 -21.02
C ALA A 106 13.01 8.68 -22.13
N PHE A 107 12.85 7.36 -22.34
CA PHE A 107 13.54 6.62 -23.40
C PHE A 107 13.17 7.11 -24.81
N VAL A 108 11.87 7.29 -25.09
CA VAL A 108 11.39 7.83 -26.37
C VAL A 108 11.95 9.22 -26.61
N THR A 109 11.93 10.08 -25.60
CA THR A 109 12.47 11.45 -25.68
C THR A 109 13.97 11.44 -25.98
N TRP A 110 14.73 10.58 -25.30
CA TRP A 110 16.16 10.42 -25.53
C TRP A 110 16.46 9.90 -26.94
N HIS A 111 15.73 8.88 -27.41
CA HIS A 111 15.90 8.33 -28.75
C HIS A 111 15.60 9.37 -29.85
N LEU A 112 14.51 10.13 -29.70
CA LEU A 112 14.17 11.22 -30.63
C LEU A 112 15.22 12.33 -30.63
N TYR A 113 15.78 12.67 -29.47
CA TYR A 113 16.87 13.64 -29.35
C TYR A 113 18.14 13.15 -30.09
N LYS A 114 18.56 11.91 -29.85
CA LYS A 114 19.72 11.29 -30.51
C LYS A 114 19.55 11.28 -32.03
N LYS A 115 18.36 10.89 -32.54
CA LYS A 115 18.06 10.88 -33.98
C LYS A 115 18.10 12.27 -34.62
N ARG A 116 17.67 13.31 -33.90
CA ARG A 116 17.75 14.70 -34.41
C ARG A 116 19.18 15.21 -34.45
N SER A 117 19.97 14.93 -33.41
CA SER A 117 21.38 15.33 -33.36
C SER A 117 22.21 14.67 -34.47
N ALA A 118 21.91 13.42 -34.81
CA ALA A 118 22.61 12.69 -35.88
C ALA A 118 22.26 13.20 -37.31
N LYS A 119 21.15 13.91 -37.49
CA LYS A 119 20.76 14.50 -38.79
C LYS A 119 21.30 15.92 -39.01
N SER A 120 21.79 16.58 -37.96
CA SER A 120 22.37 17.94 -38.05
C SER A 120 23.90 17.94 -38.18
N THR A 121 24.50 16.76 -38.36
CA THR A 121 25.92 16.53 -38.66
C THR A 121 26.00 15.94 -40.05
#